data_AF-A0A7C5V9L6-F1
#
_entry.id   AF-A0A7C5V9L6-F1
#
_cell.length_a   1.000
_cell.length_b   1.000
_cell.length_c   1.000
_cell.angle_alpha   90.00
_cell.angle_beta   90.00
_cell.angle_gamma   90.00
#
_symmetry.space_group_name_H-M   'P 1'
#
loop_
_entity.id
_entity.type
_entity.pdbx_description
1 polymer ?
#
loop_
_entity_poly.entity_id
_entity_poly.type
_entity_poly.pdbx_seq_one_letter_code
_entity_poly.pdbx_strand_id
1 'polypeptide(L)'
;MGAIPLTALWLRVRGQFMDAQTAYEYVERGGLMAGMRGRFPPEVALRVVRVLVEEGINVFEFTMNSEQALEAMQAAKREFGADVCAGMGTVLDTETAARVLDAGPD
;
A
#
# COMPACT_ATOMS: atom_id res chain seq x y z
N MET A 1 14.48 13.29 -32.80
CA MET A 1 14.19 12.25 -31.79
C MET A 1 15.27 12.32 -30.73
N GLY A 2 15.01 13.02 -29.62
CA GLY A 2 15.97 13.15 -28.52
C GLY A 2 15.93 11.89 -27.66
N ALA A 3 17.10 11.34 -27.31
CA ALA A 3 17.20 10.23 -26.38
C ALA A 3 16.65 10.68 -25.02
N ILE A 4 15.66 9.94 -24.52
CA ILE A 4 15.14 10.13 -23.15
C ILE A 4 16.30 9.78 -22.21
N PRO A 5 16.70 10.67 -21.29
CA PRO A 5 17.80 10.38 -20.38
C PRO A 5 17.49 9.12 -19.57
N LEU A 6 18.48 8.25 -19.37
CA LEU A 6 18.32 6.98 -18.65
C LEU A 6 17.65 7.18 -17.27
N THR A 7 17.88 8.31 -16.61
CA THR A 7 17.21 8.70 -15.36
C THR A 7 15.69 8.85 -15.47
N ALA A 8 15.17 9.31 -16.61
CA ALA A 8 13.74 9.37 -16.88
C ALA A 8 13.17 7.99 -17.27
N LEU A 9 13.99 7.07 -17.77
CA LEU A 9 13.61 5.67 -17.95
C LEU A 9 13.56 4.94 -16.60
N TRP A 10 14.47 5.25 -15.66
CA TRP A 10 14.47 4.72 -14.28
C TRP A 10 13.22 5.09 -13.49
N LEU A 11 12.66 6.29 -13.69
CA LEU A 11 11.39 6.72 -13.07
C LEU A 11 10.16 6.04 -13.67
N ARG A 12 10.23 5.56 -14.91
CA ARG A 12 9.08 4.99 -15.64
C ARG A 12 8.88 3.48 -15.43
N VAL A 13 9.88 2.79 -14.86
CA VAL A 13 9.85 1.33 -14.64
C VAL A 13 9.31 0.94 -13.26
N ARG A 14 9.20 1.89 -12.32
CA ARG A 14 8.49 1.66 -11.07
C ARG A 14 7.01 1.98 -11.27
N GLY A 15 6.14 0.98 -11.13
CA GLY A 15 4.72 1.23 -10.85
C GLY A 15 4.65 2.27 -9.73
N GLN A 16 3.79 3.27 -9.90
CA GLN A 16 3.74 4.50 -9.11
C GLN A 16 3.72 4.17 -7.61
N PHE A 17 4.88 4.26 -6.95
CA PHE A 17 4.93 4.32 -5.51
C PHE A 17 4.35 5.68 -5.11
N MET A 18 3.40 5.68 -4.18
CA MET A 18 2.95 6.91 -3.56
C MET A 18 4.15 7.47 -2.77
N ASP A 19 4.46 8.75 -2.95
CA ASP A 19 5.47 9.40 -2.11
C ASP A 19 4.88 9.81 -0.76
N ALA A 20 5.76 10.10 0.20
CA ALA A 20 5.35 10.42 1.57
C ALA A 20 4.43 11.64 1.65
N GLN A 21 4.57 12.60 0.73
CA GLN A 21 3.72 13.79 0.68
C GLN A 21 2.29 13.42 0.23
N THR A 22 2.18 12.58 -0.80
CA THR A 22 0.90 12.10 -1.31
C THR A 22 0.21 11.20 -0.26
N ALA A 23 0.95 10.32 0.42
CA ALA A 23 0.41 9.50 1.51
C ALA A 23 -0.10 10.37 2.68
N TYR A 24 0.64 11.43 3.03
CA TYR A 24 0.18 12.40 4.03
C TYR A 24 -1.15 13.06 3.65
N GLU A 25 -1.33 13.47 2.40
CA GLU A 25 -2.57 14.08 1.92
C GLU A 25 -3.76 13.12 1.98
N TYR A 26 -3.56 11.82 1.73
CA TYR A 26 -4.60 10.80 1.92
C TYR A 26 -5.02 10.69 3.39
N VAL A 27 -4.05 10.64 4.30
CA VAL A 27 -4.30 10.55 5.75
C VAL A 27 -5.00 11.82 6.26
N GLU A 28 -4.52 13.00 5.86
CA GLU A 28 -5.09 14.29 6.27
C GLU A 28 -6.53 14.45 5.77
N ARG A 29 -6.78 14.16 4.49
CA ARG A 29 -8.12 14.29 3.88
C ARG A 29 -9.11 13.26 4.41
N GLY A 30 -8.66 12.01 4.60
CA GLY A 30 -9.52 10.91 5.05
C GLY A 30 -9.82 10.95 6.55
N GLY A 31 -8.88 11.43 7.37
CA GLY A 31 -9.03 11.52 8.84
C GLY A 31 -9.18 10.17 9.56
N LEU A 32 -9.13 9.06 8.83
CA LEU A 32 -9.28 7.69 9.34
C LEU A 32 -8.42 6.73 8.53
N MET A 33 -7.77 5.79 9.22
CA MET A 33 -6.99 4.70 8.64
C MET A 33 -7.46 3.37 9.23
N ALA A 34 -7.72 2.38 8.37
CA ALA A 34 -8.19 1.07 8.76
C ALA A 34 -7.04 0.05 8.89
N GLY A 35 -6.83 -0.47 10.10
CA GLY A 35 -5.83 -1.50 10.39
C GLY A 35 -6.36 -2.93 10.24
N MET A 36 -5.60 -3.80 9.57
CA MET A 36 -5.94 -5.21 9.33
C MET A 36 -5.00 -6.16 10.09
N ARG A 37 -5.49 -6.72 11.20
CA ARG A 37 -4.73 -7.63 12.07
C ARG A 37 -5.37 -9.01 12.22
N GLY A 38 -4.58 -10.06 12.10
CA GLY A 38 -5.00 -11.45 12.32
C GLY A 38 -5.24 -12.18 11.00
N ARG A 39 -6.43 -12.76 10.81
CA ARG A 39 -6.75 -13.60 9.65
C ARG A 39 -7.31 -12.77 8.50
N PHE A 40 -6.44 -11.96 7.89
CA PHE A 40 -6.73 -11.14 6.71
C PHE A 40 -5.87 -11.58 5.51
N PRO A 41 -5.97 -12.85 5.05
CA PRO A 41 -5.38 -13.23 3.78
C PRO A 41 -6.03 -12.44 2.62
N PRO A 42 -5.42 -12.42 1.42
CA PRO A 42 -5.83 -11.56 0.31
C PRO A 42 -7.34 -11.57 0.02
N GLU A 43 -7.99 -12.73 0.00
CA GLU A 43 -9.42 -12.82 -0.30
C GLU A 43 -10.32 -12.18 0.77
N VAL A 44 -9.89 -12.19 2.04
CA VAL A 44 -10.61 -11.54 3.13
C VAL A 44 -10.36 -10.04 3.10
N ALA A 45 -9.08 -9.66 2.97
CA ALA A 45 -8.65 -8.27 2.88
C ALA A 45 -9.37 -7.54 1.75
N LEU A 46 -9.38 -8.09 0.53
CA LEU A 46 -9.99 -7.45 -0.64
C LEU A 46 -11.50 -7.19 -0.46
N ARG A 47 -12.24 -8.11 0.18
CA ARG A 47 -13.66 -7.88 0.48
C ARG A 47 -13.86 -6.71 1.44
N VAL A 48 -12.99 -6.59 2.46
CA VAL A 48 -13.06 -5.49 3.43
C VAL A 48 -12.62 -4.17 2.79
N VAL A 49 -11.51 -4.15 2.06
CA VAL A 49 -11.03 -2.96 1.33
C VAL A 49 -12.13 -2.44 0.40
N ARG A 50 -12.77 -3.32 -0.38
CA ARG A 50 -13.85 -2.92 -1.28
C ARG A 50 -14.96 -2.15 -0.58
N VAL A 51 -15.49 -2.72 0.51
CA VAL A 51 -16.56 -2.09 1.30
C VAL A 51 -16.10 -0.76 1.88
N LEU A 52 -14.88 -0.70 2.41
CA LEU A 52 -14.34 0.53 3.00
C LEU A 52 -14.12 1.63 1.95
N VAL A 53 -13.61 1.28 0.77
CA VAL A 53 -13.46 2.22 -0.35
C VAL A 53 -14.81 2.76 -0.82
N GLU A 54 -15.84 1.90 -0.92
CA GLU A 54 -17.21 2.30 -1.27
C GLU A 54 -17.81 3.30 -0.25
N GLU A 55 -17.40 3.23 1.01
CA GLU A 55 -17.79 4.13 2.10
C GLU A 55 -16.83 5.32 2.30
N GLY A 56 -15.86 5.52 1.39
CA GLY A 56 -14.92 6.65 1.41
C GLY A 56 -13.72 6.50 2.35
N ILE A 57 -13.47 5.30 2.89
CA ILE A 57 -12.29 4.98 3.69
C ILE A 57 -11.26 4.32 2.78
N ASN A 58 -10.18 5.04 2.49
CA ASN A 58 -9.21 4.62 1.47
C ASN A 58 -7.75 4.57 1.96
N VAL A 59 -7.52 4.64 3.28
CA VAL A 59 -6.20 4.50 3.89
C VAL A 59 -6.17 3.23 4.73
N PHE A 60 -5.20 2.35 4.46
CA PHE A 60 -5.12 1.03 5.06
C PHE A 60 -3.74 0.74 5.64
N GLU A 61 -3.71 0.08 6.80
CA GLU A 61 -2.51 -0.50 7.38
C GLU A 61 -2.67 -2.03 7.48
N PHE A 62 -1.82 -2.78 6.79
CA PHE A 62 -1.74 -4.23 6.93
C PHE A 62 -0.64 -4.59 7.92
N THR A 63 -0.92 -5.44 8.91
CA THR A 63 0.07 -5.68 9.98
C THR A 63 0.91 -6.92 9.74
N MET A 64 2.24 -6.85 9.89
CA MET A 64 3.17 -7.97 9.68
C MET A 64 2.94 -9.19 10.58
N ASN A 65 2.20 -9.03 11.68
CA ASN A 65 1.77 -10.13 12.55
C ASN A 65 0.40 -10.73 12.14
N SER A 66 0.06 -10.68 10.85
CA SER A 66 -1.15 -11.25 10.23
C SER A 66 -0.83 -12.35 9.22
N GLU A 67 -1.82 -13.19 8.89
CA GLU A 67 -1.71 -14.19 7.83
C GLU A 67 -1.54 -13.49 6.46
N GLN A 68 -0.45 -13.78 5.73
CA GLN A 68 -0.21 -13.29 4.35
C GLN A 68 -0.33 -11.76 4.19
N ALA A 69 0.20 -11.00 5.17
CA ALA A 69 0.01 -9.56 5.24
C ALA A 69 0.55 -8.79 4.02
N LEU A 70 1.72 -9.18 3.51
CA LEU A 70 2.34 -8.54 2.34
C LEU A 70 1.51 -8.81 1.09
N GLU A 71 1.06 -10.04 0.91
CA GLU A 71 0.23 -10.45 -0.22
C GLU A 71 -1.14 -9.76 -0.19
N ALA A 72 -1.71 -9.55 1.01
CA ALA A 72 -2.95 -8.83 1.20
C ALA A 72 -2.82 -7.35 0.80
N MET A 73 -1.77 -6.67 1.26
CA MET A 73 -1.46 -5.30 0.85
C MET A 73 -1.25 -5.20 -0.67
N GLN A 74 -0.44 -6.10 -1.24
CA GLN A 74 -0.22 -6.14 -2.69
C GLN A 74 -1.49 -6.42 -3.48
N ALA A 75 -2.38 -7.28 -2.98
CA ALA A 75 -3.67 -7.53 -3.60
C ALA A 75 -4.52 -6.26 -3.64
N ALA A 76 -4.61 -5.53 -2.51
CA ALA A 76 -5.33 -4.25 -2.45
C ALA A 76 -4.74 -3.22 -3.44
N LYS A 77 -3.42 -3.05 -3.46
CA LYS A 77 -2.77 -2.12 -4.41
C LYS A 77 -3.00 -2.52 -5.87
N ARG A 78 -2.97 -3.82 -6.20
CA ARG A 78 -3.25 -4.31 -7.56
C ARG A 78 -4.70 -4.07 -7.97
N GLU A 79 -5.64 -4.21 -7.04
CA GLU A 79 -7.07 -4.12 -7.32
C GLU A 79 -7.57 -2.67 -7.41
N PHE A 80 -7.10 -1.80 -6.52
CA PHE A 80 -7.60 -0.43 -6.40
C PHE A 80 -6.61 0.65 -6.87
N GLY A 81 -5.34 0.30 -7.13
CA GLY A 81 -4.36 1.22 -7.68
C GLY A 81 -4.23 2.50 -6.86
N ALA A 82 -4.40 3.65 -7.52
CA ALA A 82 -4.30 4.97 -6.90
C ALA A 82 -5.51 5.33 -6.03
N ASP A 83 -6.60 4.56 -6.02
CA ASP A 83 -7.77 4.88 -5.19
C ASP A 83 -7.50 4.64 -3.69
N VAL A 84 -6.44 3.90 -3.35
CA VAL A 84 -6.07 3.54 -1.98
C VAL A 84 -4.64 3.94 -1.64
N CYS A 85 -4.41 4.26 -0.37
CA CYS A 85 -3.09 4.37 0.26
C CYS A 85 -2.91 3.17 1.19
N ALA A 86 -1.97 2.27 0.89
CA ALA A 86 -1.81 1.01 1.61
C ALA A 86 -0.39 0.84 2.18
N GLY A 87 -0.28 0.97 3.50
CA GLY A 87 0.95 0.82 4.26
C GLY A 87 1.03 -0.49 5.03
N MET A 88 2.14 -0.66 5.77
CA MET A 88 2.42 -1.83 6.60
C MET A 88 2.72 -1.45 8.04
N GLY A 89 2.07 -2.10 9.00
CA GLY A 89 2.25 -1.93 10.44
C GLY A 89 2.90 -3.14 11.12
N THR A 90 3.20 -3.01 12.42
CA THR A 90 3.92 -4.03 13.20
C THR A 90 5.30 -4.40 12.61
N VAL A 91 5.98 -3.42 12.01
CA VAL A 91 7.37 -3.56 11.52
C VAL A 91 8.31 -3.22 12.68
N LEU A 92 8.94 -4.23 13.27
CA LEU A 92 9.70 -4.08 14.53
C LEU A 92 11.22 -4.17 14.37
N ASP A 93 11.70 -4.51 13.17
CA ASP A 93 13.11 -4.70 12.87
C ASP A 93 13.42 -4.33 11.40
N THR A 94 14.71 -4.15 11.10
CA THR A 94 15.19 -3.69 9.79
C THR A 94 15.05 -4.73 8.68
N GLU A 95 15.08 -6.02 9.00
CA GLU A 95 14.89 -7.09 8.03
C GLU A 95 13.44 -7.12 7.53
N THR A 96 12.51 -7.01 8.48
CA THR A 96 11.08 -6.87 8.19
C THR A 96 10.80 -5.59 7.42
N ALA A 97 11.45 -4.47 7.77
CA ALA A 97 11.31 -3.22 7.03
C ALA A 97 11.79 -3.34 5.57
N ALA A 98 12.91 -4.03 5.32
CA ALA A 98 13.39 -4.28 3.97
C ALA A 98 12.38 -5.09 3.14
N ARG A 99 11.85 -6.18 3.71
CA ARG A 99 10.82 -7.01 3.07
C ARG A 99 9.54 -6.22 2.74
N VAL A 100 9.14 -5.34 3.66
CA VAL A 100 8.01 -4.43 3.44
C VAL A 100 8.31 -3.50 2.28
N LEU A 101 9.43 -2.78 2.28
CA LEU A 101 9.79 -1.86 1.19
C LEU A 101 9.85 -2.56 -0.17
N ASP A 102 10.37 -3.79 -0.22
CA ASP A 102 10.41 -4.61 -1.44
C ASP A 102 9.00 -5.01 -1.92
N ALA A 103 8.06 -5.21 -1.00
CA ALA A 103 6.66 -5.52 -1.33
C ALA A 103 5.88 -4.31 -1.85
N GLY A 104 6.39 -3.10 -1.57
CA GLY A 104 5.94 -1.84 -2.12
C GLY A 104 4.75 -1.18 -1.43
N PRO A 105 4.85 -0.84 -0.13
CA PRO A 105 3.88 -0.01 0.58
C PRO A 105 3.86 1.42 0.02
N ASP A 106 2.85 2.17 0.41
CA ASP A 106 2.78 3.63 0.32
C ASP A 106 3.33 4.31 1.59
#